data_AF-A0A8T5MAK8-F1
#
_entry.id   AF-A0A8T5MAK8-F1
#
_cell.length_a   1.000
_cell.length_b   1.000
_cell.length_c   1.000
_cell.angle_alpha   90.00
_cell.angle_beta   90.00
_cell.angle_gamma   90.00
#
_symmetry.space_group_name_H-M   'P 1'
#
loop_
_entity.id
_entity.type
_entity.pdbx_description
1 polymer ?
#
loop_
_entity_poly.entity_id
_entity_poly.type
_entity_poly.pdbx_seq_one_letter_code
_entity_poly.pdbx_strand_id
1 'polypeptide(L)'
;GKECSKYARENVKRNKLENVGIIQGNVKNKIPKEKYDRIVMARPNLKDSFLDIGFKAVKRGGVIHYYGFYLKSEKGEMLKMIREEAKNVRRKIKILKVKKAGEIGTKRFRYRVDLKVLG
;
A
#
# COMPACT_ATOMS: atom_id res chain seq x y z
N GLY A 1 1.86 -18.46 -1.98
CA GLY A 1 0.51 -17.90 -1.72
C GLY A 1 -0.21 -18.67 -0.62
N LYS A 2 -0.67 -19.89 -0.94
CA LYS A 2 -1.38 -20.79 0.00
C LYS A 2 -0.65 -20.97 1.33
N GLU A 3 0.65 -21.31 1.27
CA GLU A 3 1.49 -21.45 2.49
C GLU A 3 1.62 -20.16 3.30
N CYS A 4 1.77 -19.01 2.66
CA CYS A 4 1.85 -17.72 3.38
C CYS A 4 0.55 -17.43 4.16
N SER A 5 -0.61 -17.75 3.57
CA SER A 5 -1.91 -17.61 4.26
C SER A 5 -2.07 -18.61 5.39
N LYS A 6 -1.49 -19.83 5.29
CA LYS A 6 -1.43 -20.79 6.39
C LYS A 6 -0.65 -20.21 7.57
N TYR A 7 0.58 -19.77 7.35
CA TYR A 7 1.40 -19.17 8.42
C TYR A 7 0.80 -17.88 8.99
N ALA A 8 0.14 -17.05 8.17
CA ALA A 8 -0.57 -15.87 8.68
C ALA A 8 -1.69 -16.25 9.67
N ARG A 9 -2.48 -17.29 9.36
CA ARG A 9 -3.52 -17.79 10.29
C ARG A 9 -2.92 -18.40 11.55
N GLU A 10 -1.83 -19.15 11.41
CA GLU A 10 -1.11 -19.70 12.58
C GLU A 10 -0.59 -18.57 13.48
N ASN A 11 -0.06 -17.50 12.91
CA ASN A 11 0.44 -16.36 13.69
C ASN A 11 -0.69 -15.63 14.43
N VAL A 12 -1.86 -15.46 13.80
CA VAL A 12 -3.05 -14.91 14.47
C VAL A 12 -3.44 -15.77 15.67
N LYS A 13 -3.48 -17.10 15.49
CA LYS A 13 -3.79 -18.05 16.58
C LYS A 13 -2.74 -18.01 17.69
N ARG A 14 -1.45 -18.02 17.36
CA ARG A 14 -0.34 -17.97 18.33
C ARG A 14 -0.35 -16.69 19.17
N ASN A 15 -0.69 -15.55 18.55
CA ASN A 15 -0.76 -14.26 19.23
C ASN A 15 -2.12 -13.98 19.88
N LYS A 16 -3.08 -14.92 19.84
CA LYS A 16 -4.42 -14.79 20.44
C LYS A 16 -5.16 -13.52 19.97
N LEU A 17 -5.06 -13.21 18.68
CA LEU A 17 -5.70 -12.02 18.10
C LEU A 17 -7.11 -12.36 17.61
N GLU A 18 -8.10 -11.60 18.05
CA GLU A 18 -9.51 -11.79 17.69
C GLU A 18 -9.98 -10.82 16.59
N ASN A 19 -9.24 -9.73 16.37
CA ASN A 19 -9.59 -8.64 15.47
C ASN A 19 -8.86 -8.69 14.11
N VAL A 20 -8.34 -9.86 13.72
CA VAL A 20 -7.55 -10.03 12.48
C VAL A 20 -8.23 -11.02 11.53
N GLY A 21 -8.71 -10.52 10.41
CA GLY A 21 -9.20 -11.34 9.29
C GLY A 21 -8.10 -11.65 8.27
N ILE A 22 -7.96 -12.91 7.86
CA ILE A 22 -7.01 -13.35 6.83
C ILE A 22 -7.76 -13.75 5.56
N ILE A 23 -7.64 -12.94 4.51
CA ILE A 23 -8.24 -13.20 3.19
C ILE A 23 -7.16 -13.70 2.24
N GLN A 24 -7.34 -14.92 1.73
CA GLN A 24 -6.43 -15.50 0.75
C GLN A 24 -6.93 -15.22 -0.68
N GLY A 25 -6.13 -14.47 -1.44
CA GLY A 25 -6.34 -14.29 -2.88
C GLY A 25 -5.74 -13.00 -3.43
N ASN A 26 -6.03 -12.72 -4.69
CA ASN A 26 -5.63 -11.47 -5.33
C ASN A 26 -6.52 -10.32 -4.84
N VAL A 27 -5.89 -9.23 -4.40
CA VAL A 27 -6.54 -8.01 -3.92
C VAL A 27 -7.54 -7.43 -4.93
N LYS A 28 -7.29 -7.61 -6.24
CA LYS A 28 -8.21 -7.24 -7.34
C LYS A 28 -9.58 -7.92 -7.24
N ASN A 29 -9.63 -9.15 -6.73
CA ASN A 29 -10.81 -10.00 -6.77
C ASN A 29 -11.41 -10.26 -5.37
N LYS A 30 -10.66 -9.97 -4.30
CA LYS A 30 -10.98 -10.40 -2.93
C LYS A 30 -11.05 -9.26 -1.93
N ILE A 31 -10.90 -8.00 -2.35
CA ILE A 31 -11.12 -6.88 -1.44
C ILE A 31 -12.59 -6.84 -1.00
N PRO A 32 -12.86 -6.77 0.32
CA PRO A 32 -14.20 -6.54 0.82
C PRO A 32 -14.76 -5.21 0.31
N LYS A 33 -16.09 -5.10 0.21
CA LYS A 33 -16.77 -3.85 -0.19
C LYS A 33 -16.64 -2.73 0.86
N GLU A 34 -16.12 -3.06 2.03
CA GLU A 34 -15.86 -2.12 3.12
C GLU A 34 -14.74 -1.13 2.76
N LYS A 35 -14.75 0.02 3.44
CA LYS A 35 -13.70 1.02 3.33
C LYS A 35 -12.86 1.05 4.59
N TYR A 36 -11.57 1.35 4.42
CA TYR A 36 -10.58 1.32 5.50
C TYR A 36 -10.07 2.72 5.85
N ASP A 37 -9.85 2.96 7.14
CA ASP A 37 -9.24 4.20 7.66
C ASP A 37 -7.73 4.27 7.33
N ARG A 38 -7.08 3.10 7.26
CA ARG A 38 -5.66 2.97 6.94
C ARG A 38 -5.40 1.75 6.07
N ILE A 39 -4.61 1.93 5.01
CA ILE A 39 -4.19 0.86 4.09
C ILE A 39 -2.67 0.81 4.04
N VAL A 40 -2.10 -0.39 4.14
CA VAL A 40 -0.64 -0.61 4.07
C VAL A 40 -0.32 -1.45 2.83
N MET A 41 0.37 -0.85 1.87
CA MET A 41 0.79 -1.52 0.63
C MET A 41 2.27 -1.90 0.75
N ALA A 42 2.54 -2.89 1.59
CA ALA A 42 3.90 -3.26 2.01
C ALA A 42 4.72 -4.00 0.93
N ARG A 43 4.13 -4.34 -0.22
CA ARG A 43 4.78 -5.13 -1.27
C ARG A 43 5.32 -4.22 -2.39
N PRO A 44 6.63 -3.92 -2.39
CA PRO A 44 7.27 -3.14 -3.45
C PRO A 44 7.46 -3.96 -4.74
N ASN A 45 7.74 -3.27 -5.85
CA ASN A 45 8.14 -3.85 -7.15
C ASN A 45 7.10 -4.75 -7.83
N LEU A 46 5.84 -4.34 -7.81
CA LEU A 46 4.83 -4.95 -8.65
C LEU A 46 4.77 -4.23 -10.00
N LYS A 47 4.48 -4.98 -11.08
CA LYS A 47 4.19 -4.39 -12.41
C LYS A 47 3.01 -3.41 -12.32
N ASP A 48 2.02 -3.76 -11.50
CA ASP A 48 0.88 -2.90 -11.16
C ASP A 48 1.14 -2.18 -9.83
N SER A 49 0.80 -0.89 -9.75
CA SER A 49 0.92 -0.11 -8.52
C SER A 49 -0.10 -0.54 -7.44
N PHE A 50 -1.28 -1.03 -7.87
CA PHE A 50 -2.49 -1.28 -7.06
C PHE A 50 -3.02 -0.03 -6.34
N LEU A 51 -2.51 1.16 -6.68
CA LEU A 51 -2.92 2.41 -6.03
C LEU A 51 -4.38 2.74 -6.34
N ASP A 52 -4.82 2.48 -7.57
CA ASP A 52 -6.21 2.60 -8.00
C ASP A 52 -7.18 1.84 -7.07
N ILE A 53 -6.80 0.62 -6.70
CA ILE A 53 -7.56 -0.22 -5.77
C ILE A 53 -7.51 0.34 -4.35
N GLY A 54 -6.31 0.73 -3.89
CA GLY A 54 -6.15 1.34 -2.57
C GLY A 54 -7.00 2.61 -2.41
N PHE A 55 -7.03 3.47 -3.43
CA PHE A 55 -7.83 4.69 -3.47
C PHE A 55 -9.34 4.43 -3.50
N LYS A 56 -9.80 3.30 -4.06
CA LYS A 56 -11.21 2.90 -4.02
C LYS A 56 -11.61 2.35 -2.65
N ALA A 57 -10.72 1.60 -2.00
CA ALA A 57 -10.95 0.93 -0.73
C ALA A 57 -10.73 1.82 0.51
N VAL A 58 -10.18 3.02 0.37
CA VAL A 58 -9.93 3.93 1.50
C VAL A 58 -11.13 4.85 1.79
N LYS A 59 -11.36 5.13 3.07
CA LYS A 59 -12.33 6.15 3.49
C LYS A 59 -11.83 7.56 3.16
N ARG A 60 -12.75 8.52 3.06
CA ARG A 60 -12.40 9.94 3.03
C ARG A 60 -11.70 10.30 4.34
N GLY A 61 -10.57 10.99 4.25
CA GLY A 61 -9.69 11.30 5.39
C GLY A 61 -8.69 10.20 5.75
N GLY A 62 -8.83 9.00 5.15
CA GLY A 62 -7.97 7.85 5.44
C GLY A 62 -6.55 7.99 4.88
N VAL A 63 -5.67 7.08 5.33
CA VAL A 63 -4.23 7.11 5.02
C VAL A 63 -3.79 5.85 4.28
N ILE A 64 -3.04 6.01 3.20
CA ILE A 64 -2.39 4.91 2.48
C ILE A 64 -0.88 5.01 2.69
N HIS A 65 -0.26 3.92 3.11
CA HIS A 65 1.19 3.75 3.20
C HIS A 65 1.68 2.94 2.00
N TYR A 66 2.22 3.62 0.99
CA TYR A 66 2.74 3.00 -0.21
C TYR A 66 4.24 2.71 -0.06
N TYR A 67 4.67 1.50 -0.43
CA TYR A 67 6.09 1.13 -0.46
C TYR A 67 6.53 0.79 -1.88
N GLY A 68 7.69 1.31 -2.29
CA GLY A 68 8.30 0.98 -3.58
C GLY A 68 9.83 1.10 -3.54
N PHE A 69 10.51 0.43 -4.46
CA PHE A 69 11.97 0.55 -4.60
C PHE A 69 12.30 1.47 -5.75
N TYR A 70 12.97 2.56 -5.44
CA TYR A 70 13.36 3.56 -6.42
C TYR A 70 14.81 3.96 -6.20
N LEU A 71 15.47 4.37 -7.28
CA LEU A 71 16.71 5.10 -7.17
C LEU A 71 16.47 6.45 -6.50
N LYS A 72 17.53 7.02 -5.91
CA LYS A 72 17.47 8.37 -5.34
C LYS A 72 16.95 9.41 -6.34
N SER A 73 17.38 9.29 -7.60
CA SER A 73 17.01 10.16 -8.71
C SER A 73 15.53 10.02 -9.12
N GLU A 74 14.97 8.82 -9.01
CA GLU A 74 13.60 8.47 -9.42
C GLU A 74 12.54 8.86 -8.39
N LYS A 75 12.93 9.43 -7.24
CA LYS A 75 11.99 9.86 -6.19
C LYS A 75 10.92 10.82 -6.74
N GLY A 76 11.29 11.70 -7.67
CA GLY A 76 10.36 12.63 -8.30
C GLY A 76 9.31 11.91 -9.15
N GLU A 77 9.74 10.92 -9.94
CA GLU A 77 8.89 10.13 -10.83
C GLU A 77 7.89 9.28 -10.03
N MET A 78 8.34 8.64 -8.94
CA MET A 78 7.45 7.94 -8.00
C MET A 78 6.30 8.85 -7.54
N LEU A 79 6.62 10.09 -7.14
CA LEU A 79 5.59 11.03 -6.66
C LEU A 79 4.71 11.57 -7.80
N LYS A 80 5.18 11.59 -9.04
CA LYS A 80 4.35 11.93 -10.21
C LYS A 80 3.37 10.79 -10.50
N MET A 81 3.86 9.56 -10.61
CA MET A 81 3.02 8.37 -10.83
C MET A 81 1.91 8.23 -9.78
N ILE A 82 2.21 8.43 -8.49
CA ILE A 82 1.19 8.39 -7.43
C ILE A 82 0.09 9.45 -7.63
N ARG A 83 0.46 10.66 -8.08
CA ARG A 83 -0.50 11.73 -8.34
C ARG A 83 -1.35 11.44 -9.57
N GLU A 84 -0.75 10.87 -10.61
CA GLU A 84 -1.45 10.46 -11.83
C GLU A 84 -2.46 9.35 -11.55
N GLU A 85 -2.07 8.32 -10.80
CA GLU A 85 -2.98 7.25 -10.36
C GLU A 85 -4.16 7.81 -9.56
N ALA A 86 -3.91 8.73 -8.62
CA ALA A 86 -4.97 9.39 -7.87
C ALA A 86 -5.90 10.21 -8.77
N LYS A 87 -5.34 10.93 -9.76
CA LYS A 87 -6.11 11.70 -10.74
C LYS A 87 -6.98 10.80 -11.62
N ASN A 88 -6.45 9.66 -12.06
CA ASN A 88 -7.16 8.69 -12.90
C ASN A 88 -8.42 8.14 -12.21
N VAL A 89 -8.37 7.92 -10.89
CA VAL A 89 -9.53 7.52 -10.09
C VAL A 89 -10.31 8.70 -9.49
N ARG A 90 -10.04 9.93 -9.94
CA ARG A 90 -10.69 11.18 -9.50
C ARG A 90 -10.63 11.40 -7.98
N ARG A 91 -9.52 11.03 -7.34
CA ARG A 91 -9.29 11.25 -5.90
C ARG A 91 -8.32 12.39 -5.64
N LYS A 92 -8.66 13.22 -4.66
CA LYS A 92 -7.78 14.26 -4.14
C LYS A 92 -6.91 13.67 -3.02
N ILE A 93 -5.60 13.80 -3.17
CA ILE A 93 -4.63 13.29 -2.20
C ILE A 93 -3.69 14.39 -1.70
N LYS A 94 -3.18 14.22 -0.48
CA LYS A 94 -2.09 15.01 0.10
C LYS A 94 -0.97 14.06 0.50
N ILE A 95 0.23 14.27 -0.05
CA ILE A 95 1.43 13.55 0.40
C ILE A 95 1.82 14.12 1.77
N LEU A 96 1.77 13.28 2.80
CA LEU A 96 2.12 13.68 4.17
C LEU A 96 3.63 13.57 4.41
N LYS A 97 4.24 12.44 4.00
CA LYS A 97 5.65 12.15 4.28
C LYS A 97 6.21 11.19 3.26
N VAL A 98 7.49 11.38 2.93
CA VAL A 98 8.29 10.41 2.17
C VAL A 98 9.48 10.00 3.02
N LYS A 99 9.60 8.72 3.36
CA LYS A 99 10.65 8.19 4.24
C LYS A 99 11.48 7.14 3.50
N LYS A 100 12.81 7.20 3.63
CA LYS A 100 13.70 6.07 3.30
C LYS A 100 13.52 5.01 4.39
N ALA A 101 12.97 3.86 4.01
CA ALA A 101 12.61 2.74 4.87
C ALA A 101 13.57 1.55 4.72
N GLY A 102 14.72 1.75 4.06
CA GLY A 102 15.76 0.73 3.89
C GLY A 102 16.64 1.02 2.69
N GLU A 103 17.83 0.44 2.70
CA GLU A 103 18.78 0.44 1.60
C GLU A 103 18.87 -0.97 1.02
N ILE A 104 18.82 -1.07 -0.31
CA ILE A 104 18.72 -2.36 -1.01
C ILE A 104 19.95 -2.59 -1.90
N GLY A 105 20.59 -1.50 -2.33
CA GLY A 105 21.79 -1.54 -3.13
C GLY A 105 22.22 -0.13 -3.53
N THR A 106 23.22 -0.04 -4.40
CA THR A 106 23.83 1.23 -4.82
C THR A 106 22.77 2.22 -5.29
N LYS A 107 22.57 3.28 -4.51
CA LYS A 107 21.59 4.36 -4.76
C LYS A 107 20.12 3.91 -4.85
N ARG A 108 19.79 2.65 -4.52
CA ARG A 108 18.44 2.09 -4.56
C ARG A 108 17.90 1.91 -3.15
N PHE A 109 16.74 2.51 -2.90
CA PHE A 109 16.14 2.58 -1.57
C PHE A 109 14.71 2.09 -1.55
N ARG A 110 14.30 1.49 -0.42
CA ARG A 110 12.89 1.29 -0.11
C ARG A 110 12.33 2.63 0.33
N TYR A 111 11.43 3.23 -0.44
CA TYR A 111 10.70 4.42 -0.02
C TYR A 111 9.34 4.03 0.52
N ARG A 112 8.92 4.71 1.58
CA ARG A 112 7.54 4.75 2.06
C ARG A 112 6.96 6.13 1.78
N VAL A 113 5.83 6.18 1.12
CA VAL A 113 5.06 7.40 0.90
C VAL A 113 3.75 7.29 1.67
N ASP A 114 3.53 8.25 2.56
CA ASP A 114 2.28 8.36 3.34
C ASP A 114 1.35 9.34 2.62
N LEU A 115 0.17 8.87 2.23
CA LEU A 115 -0.81 9.61 1.47
C LEU A 115 -2.08 9.78 2.29
N LYS A 116 -2.59 11.01 2.43
CA LYS A 116 -3.93 11.26 2.97
C LYS A 116 -4.92 11.48 1.84
N VAL A 117 -6.04 10.79 1.87
CA VAL A 117 -7.08 10.89 0.85
C VAL A 117 -8.13 11.89 1.33
N LEU A 118 -8.38 12.96 0.58
CA LEU A 118 -9.21 14.10 1.01
C LEU A 118 -10.66 14.02 0.49
N GLY A 119 -10.88 13.35 -0.64
CA GLY A 119 -12.15 13.23 -1.34
C GLY A 119 -12.00 12.36 -2.57
#